data_AF-A0A4S3JN80-F1
#
_entry.id   AF-A0A4S3JN80-F1
#
_cell.length_a   1.000
_cell.length_b   1.000
_cell.length_c   1.000
_cell.angle_alpha   90.00
_cell.angle_beta   90.00
_cell.angle_gamma   90.00
#
_symmetry.space_group_name_H-M   'P 1'
#
loop_
_entity.id
_entity.type
_entity.pdbx_description
1 polymer ?
#
loop_
_entity_poly.entity_id
_entity_poly.type
_entity_poly.pdbx_seq_one_letter_code
_entity_poly.pdbx_strand_id
1 'polypeptide(L)'
;MVAFQGKGRTNPDTLKPLNNLHPGSAIPNTVHQIWKTADVQNYSTELKASRESWTTMFEAQNYTVKLWTDDDVLELIKAKYAWLLPTYRSYPHNIQRADIARLLVIHNEGGIYSDLDVYPGSAEDIQCLQHLGLEAIFSPTSGTLGLSNHFFMAERLLVYGPDNVDGGA
;
A
#
# COMPACT_ATOMS: atom_id res chain seq x y z
N MET A 1 -14.83 0.06 -5.93
CA MET A 1 -13.43 0.51 -5.83
C MET A 1 -13.25 1.70 -6.72
N VAL A 2 -12.36 2.62 -6.33
CA VAL A 2 -11.97 3.75 -7.16
C VAL A 2 -10.50 3.59 -7.49
N ALA A 3 -10.18 3.74 -8.77
CA ALA A 3 -8.85 3.54 -9.31
C ALA A 3 -8.27 4.85 -9.83
N PHE A 4 -6.96 5.00 -9.69
CA PHE A 4 -6.22 6.17 -10.14
C PHE A 4 -5.12 5.73 -11.12
N GLN A 5 -4.97 6.51 -12.18
CA GLN A 5 -3.83 6.49 -13.09
C GLN A 5 -3.15 7.85 -12.97
N GLY A 6 -1.84 7.85 -12.72
CA GLY A 6 -1.04 9.05 -12.55
C GLY A 6 -0.92 9.78 -13.86
N LYS A 7 -1.17 11.09 -13.80
CA LYS A 7 -0.88 11.98 -14.92
C LYS A 7 0.62 12.25 -14.97
N GLY A 8 1.36 11.41 -15.71
CA GLY A 8 2.46 11.96 -16.49
C GLY A 8 1.89 13.08 -17.39
N ARG A 9 2.56 14.23 -17.50
CA ARG A 9 2.08 15.39 -18.27
C ARG A 9 1.61 14.95 -19.67
N THR A 10 0.30 14.87 -19.90
CA THR A 10 -0.27 14.52 -21.20
C THR A 10 -0.82 15.76 -21.90
N ASN A 11 -0.26 16.02 -23.07
CA ASN A 11 -0.84 16.87 -24.11
C ASN A 11 -2.23 16.30 -24.50
N PRO A 12 -3.32 17.09 -24.51
CA PRO A 12 -4.68 16.58 -24.70
C PRO A 12 -4.97 15.90 -26.06
N ASP A 13 -4.08 15.98 -27.04
CA ASP A 13 -4.32 15.47 -28.40
C ASP A 13 -3.69 14.10 -28.74
N THR A 14 -3.26 13.32 -27.74
CA THR A 14 -2.76 11.95 -27.99
C THR A 14 -3.35 10.93 -27.04
N LEU A 15 -4.58 10.50 -27.31
CA LEU A 15 -5.05 9.18 -26.89
C LEU A 15 -4.30 8.12 -27.68
N LYS A 16 -3.10 7.76 -27.23
CA LYS A 16 -2.40 6.57 -27.72
C LYS A 16 -3.06 5.32 -27.11
N PRO A 17 -3.09 4.19 -27.83
CA PRO A 17 -3.62 2.93 -27.30
C PRO A 17 -2.92 2.57 -25.97
N LEU A 18 -3.67 1.98 -25.04
CA LEU A 18 -3.22 1.51 -23.71
C LEU A 18 -2.14 0.41 -23.75
N ASN A 19 -1.47 0.20 -24.89
CA ASN A 19 -0.48 -0.84 -25.12
C ASN A 19 0.95 -0.45 -24.67
N ASN A 20 1.13 0.73 -24.08
CA ASN A 20 2.41 1.16 -23.50
C ASN A 20 2.37 1.16 -21.96
N LEU A 21 1.82 0.11 -21.35
CA LEU A 21 2.09 -0.16 -19.94
C LEU A 21 3.58 -0.52 -19.82
N HIS A 22 4.30 0.22 -18.98
CA HIS A 22 5.72 -0.05 -18.72
C HIS A 22 5.87 -1.50 -18.24
N PRO A 23 6.82 -2.29 -18.77
CA PRO A 23 7.08 -3.67 -18.33
C PRO A 23 7.60 -3.82 -16.87
N GLY A 24 7.40 -2.81 -16.02
CA GLY A 24 7.85 -2.77 -14.63
C GLY A 24 6.97 -1.94 -13.68
N SER A 25 5.79 -1.48 -14.13
CA SER A 25 4.80 -0.80 -13.28
C SER A 25 3.68 -1.79 -12.94
N ALA A 26 3.96 -2.66 -11.96
CA ALA A 26 2.96 -3.57 -11.42
C ALA A 26 2.94 -3.41 -9.91
N ILE A 27 1.74 -3.40 -9.34
CA ILE A 27 1.55 -3.46 -7.89
C ILE A 27 2.28 -4.70 -7.37
N PRO A 28 3.25 -4.57 -6.46
CA PRO A 28 4.00 -5.70 -5.92
C PRO A 28 3.13 -6.78 -5.26
N ASN A 29 3.56 -8.05 -5.36
CA ASN A 29 2.91 -9.20 -4.70
C ASN A 29 3.25 -9.28 -3.21
N THR A 30 3.05 -8.17 -2.50
CA THR A 30 3.28 -8.08 -1.06
C THR A 30 2.02 -7.54 -0.40
N VAL A 31 1.50 -8.29 0.57
CA VAL A 31 0.44 -7.84 1.46
C VAL A 31 1.07 -7.28 2.72
N HIS A 32 0.66 -6.08 3.11
CA HIS A 32 1.14 -5.36 4.28
C HIS A 32 0.01 -5.22 5.29
N GLN A 33 0.30 -5.58 6.54
CA GLN A 33 -0.56 -5.32 7.69
C GLN A 33 0.25 -4.58 8.76
N ILE A 34 -0.39 -3.75 9.56
CA ILE A 34 0.27 -3.01 10.65
C ILE A 34 -0.35 -3.42 11.98
N TRP A 35 0.51 -3.61 12.99
CA TRP A 35 0.09 -3.76 14.38
C TRP A 35 1.12 -3.22 15.34
N LYS A 36 0.77 -3.14 16.63
CA LYS A 36 1.66 -2.59 17.66
C LYS A 36 2.95 -3.40 17.78
N THR A 37 2.82 -4.72 17.89
CA THR A 37 3.95 -5.64 18.10
C THR A 37 3.78 -6.90 17.26
N ALA A 38 4.88 -7.65 17.09
CA ALA A 38 4.86 -8.98 16.47
C ALA A 38 4.35 -10.08 17.43
N ASP A 39 4.09 -9.75 18.70
CA ASP A 39 3.55 -10.69 19.67
C ASP A 39 2.05 -10.93 19.42
N VAL A 40 1.80 -11.93 18.58
CA VAL A 40 0.46 -12.36 18.20
C VAL A 40 -0.36 -12.86 19.38
N GLN A 41 0.22 -13.18 20.55
CA GLN A 41 -0.57 -13.68 21.68
C GLN A 41 -1.59 -12.66 22.19
N ASN A 42 -1.28 -11.37 22.06
CA ASN A 42 -2.16 -10.26 22.47
C ASN A 42 -3.30 -9.95 21.50
N TYR A 43 -3.40 -10.71 20.39
CA TYR A 43 -4.44 -10.50 19.39
C TYR A 43 -5.71 -11.21 19.85
N SER A 44 -6.87 -10.61 19.54
CA SER A 44 -8.14 -11.32 19.65
C SER A 44 -8.15 -12.52 18.69
N THR A 45 -9.03 -13.48 18.96
CA THR A 45 -9.19 -14.67 18.11
C THR A 45 -9.50 -14.29 16.66
N GLU A 46 -10.29 -13.24 16.47
CA GLU A 46 -10.72 -12.74 15.15
C GLU A 46 -9.54 -12.14 14.39
N LEU A 47 -8.69 -11.33 15.05
CA LEU A 47 -7.51 -10.74 14.40
C LEU A 47 -6.49 -11.82 14.00
N LYS A 48 -6.32 -12.87 14.81
CA LYS A 48 -5.48 -14.04 14.46
C LYS A 48 -6.03 -14.75 13.23
N ALA A 49 -7.31 -15.09 13.25
CA ALA A 49 -7.96 -15.78 12.14
C ALA A 49 -7.94 -14.98 10.83
N SER A 50 -8.14 -13.66 10.89
CA SER A 50 -8.04 -12.77 9.73
C SER A 50 -6.63 -12.76 9.14
N ARG A 51 -5.60 -12.58 10.00
CA ARG A 51 -4.20 -12.63 9.57
C ARG A 51 -3.83 -13.98 8.95
N GLU A 52 -4.22 -15.08 9.59
CA GLU A 52 -3.99 -16.43 9.07
C GLU A 52 -4.68 -16.66 7.72
N SER A 53 -5.87 -16.06 7.52
CA SER A 53 -6.58 -16.13 6.24
C SER A 53 -5.79 -15.44 5.13
N TRP A 54 -5.22 -14.26 5.37
CA TRP A 54 -4.35 -13.57 4.42
C TRP A 54 -3.10 -14.39 4.08
N THR A 55 -2.38 -14.86 5.11
CA THR A 55 -1.18 -15.69 4.96
C THR A 55 -1.48 -16.94 4.14
N THR A 56 -2.49 -17.73 4.54
CA THR A 56 -2.86 -18.99 3.88
C THR A 56 -3.27 -18.78 2.43
N MET A 57 -4.11 -17.76 2.17
CA MET A 57 -4.65 -17.50 0.84
C MET A 57 -3.58 -17.00 -0.13
N PHE A 58 -2.70 -16.09 0.29
CA PHE A 58 -1.80 -15.37 -0.61
C PHE A 58 -0.39 -15.98 -0.70
N GLU A 59 0.12 -16.64 0.35
CA GLU A 59 1.41 -17.34 0.23
C GLU A 59 1.32 -18.52 -0.75
N ALA A 60 0.18 -19.21 -0.80
CA ALA A 60 -0.12 -20.22 -1.82
C ALA A 60 -0.08 -19.67 -3.27
N GLN A 61 -0.17 -18.35 -3.43
CA GLN A 61 -0.12 -17.63 -4.71
C GLN A 61 1.23 -16.94 -4.95
N ASN A 62 2.27 -17.27 -4.17
CA ASN A 62 3.61 -16.65 -4.22
C ASN A 62 3.64 -15.16 -3.82
N TYR A 63 2.79 -14.73 -2.89
CA TYR A 63 2.87 -13.40 -2.29
C TYR A 63 3.66 -13.47 -0.99
N THR A 64 4.22 -12.32 -0.59
CA THR A 64 4.75 -12.14 0.76
C THR A 64 3.69 -11.46 1.64
N VAL A 65 3.38 -12.01 2.82
CA VAL A 65 2.50 -11.35 3.79
C VAL A 65 3.32 -10.80 4.96
N LYS A 66 3.53 -9.48 4.97
CA LYS A 66 4.41 -8.77 5.90
C LYS A 66 3.62 -8.05 6.99
N LEU A 67 3.99 -8.29 8.25
CA LEU A 67 3.55 -7.48 9.39
C LEU A 67 4.56 -6.37 9.65
N TRP A 68 4.06 -5.16 9.87
CA TRP A 68 4.83 -4.02 10.34
C TRP A 68 4.45 -3.72 11.78
N THR A 69 5.44 -3.68 12.65
CA THR A 69 5.27 -3.22 14.03
C THR A 69 5.37 -1.70 14.15
N ASP A 70 4.96 -1.14 15.30
CA ASP A 70 5.15 0.29 15.56
C ASP A 70 6.64 0.69 15.46
N ASP A 71 7.55 -0.20 15.87
CA ASP A 71 8.99 -0.01 15.77
C ASP A 71 9.47 -0.04 14.31
N ASP A 72 8.99 -0.98 13.50
CA ASP A 72 9.33 -1.05 12.06
C ASP A 72 8.88 0.22 11.31
N VAL A 73 7.68 0.72 11.62
CA VAL A 73 7.14 1.96 11.06
C VAL A 73 8.01 3.15 11.50
N LEU A 74 8.42 3.20 12.76
CA LEU A 74 9.28 4.27 13.26
C LEU A 74 10.64 4.27 12.56
N GLU A 75 11.25 3.10 12.34
CA GLU A 75 12.50 2.97 11.60
C GLU A 75 12.33 3.35 10.12
N LEU A 76 11.22 2.98 9.48
CA LEU A 76 10.88 3.43 8.13
C LEU A 76 10.82 4.96 8.06
N ILE A 77 10.16 5.60 9.03
CA ILE A 77 10.04 7.06 9.08
C ILE A 77 11.41 7.70 9.25
N LYS A 78 12.23 7.23 10.19
CA LYS A 78 13.59 7.77 10.40
C LYS A 78 14.44 7.64 9.13
N ALA A 79 14.35 6.52 8.43
CA ALA A 79 15.20 6.23 7.27
C ALA A 79 14.74 6.92 5.98
N LYS A 80 13.43 7.07 5.75
CA LYS A 80 12.87 7.51 4.46
C LYS A 80 12.04 8.79 4.53
N TYR A 81 11.54 9.15 5.71
CA TYR A 81 10.62 10.27 5.91
C TYR A 81 11.03 11.11 7.12
N ALA A 82 12.34 11.36 7.30
CA ALA A 82 12.86 12.04 8.48
C ALA A 82 12.20 13.41 8.72
N TRP A 83 11.77 14.09 7.65
CA TRP A 83 11.02 15.35 7.70
C TRP A 83 9.64 15.23 8.39
N LEU A 84 9.02 14.04 8.36
CA LEU A 84 7.71 13.77 8.96
C LEU A 84 7.82 13.35 10.44
N LEU A 85 9.02 12.95 10.90
CA LEU A 85 9.22 12.40 12.24
C LEU A 85 8.69 13.31 13.39
N PRO A 86 8.91 14.64 13.37
CA PRO A 86 8.35 15.52 14.41
C PRO A 86 6.83 15.49 14.44
N THR A 87 6.19 15.52 13.26
CA THR A 87 4.73 15.44 13.12
C THR A 87 4.21 14.09 13.61
N TYR A 88 4.82 12.99 13.18
CA TYR A 88 4.45 11.63 13.60
C TYR A 88 4.45 11.47 15.13
N ARG A 89 5.48 12.01 15.80
CA ARG A 89 5.61 12.00 17.27
C ARG A 89 4.58 12.90 17.96
N SER A 90 4.15 13.97 17.30
CA SER A 90 3.16 14.91 17.85
C SER A 90 1.73 14.41 17.85
N TYR A 91 1.41 13.33 17.12
CA TYR A 91 0.05 12.81 17.08
C TYR A 91 -0.45 12.37 18.47
N PRO A 92 -1.60 12.89 18.95
CA PRO A 92 -2.12 12.53 20.27
C PRO A 92 -2.64 11.09 20.33
N HIS A 93 -3.04 10.50 19.19
CA HIS A 93 -3.69 9.20 19.16
C HIS A 93 -2.92 8.18 18.31
N ASN A 94 -2.87 6.92 18.79
CA ASN A 94 -2.24 5.82 18.05
C ASN A 94 -2.92 5.55 16.71
N ILE A 95 -4.25 5.78 16.61
CA ILE A 95 -4.96 5.58 15.34
C ILE A 95 -4.46 6.54 14.24
N GLN A 96 -4.11 7.77 14.59
CA GLN A 96 -3.55 8.73 13.63
C GLN A 96 -2.16 8.30 13.15
N ARG A 97 -1.35 7.70 14.04
CA ARG A 97 -0.08 7.09 13.65
C ARG A 97 -0.28 5.91 12.69
N ALA A 98 -1.26 5.05 12.96
CA ALA A 98 -1.60 3.95 12.06
C ALA A 98 -2.12 4.45 10.70
N ASP A 99 -2.94 5.51 10.69
CA ASP A 99 -3.50 6.12 9.46
C ASP A 99 -2.42 6.65 8.53
N ILE A 100 -1.38 7.29 9.06
CA ILE A 100 -0.25 7.71 8.23
C ILE A 100 0.67 6.54 7.88
N ALA A 101 0.89 5.60 8.81
CA ALA A 101 1.79 4.48 8.61
C ALA A 101 1.40 3.60 7.42
N ARG A 102 0.10 3.29 7.25
CA ARG A 102 -0.37 2.49 6.10
C ARG A 102 -0.04 3.14 4.76
N LEU A 103 -0.16 4.47 4.67
CA LEU A 103 0.19 5.22 3.47
C LEU A 103 1.71 5.24 3.24
N LEU A 104 2.52 5.39 4.29
CA LEU A 104 3.99 5.41 4.18
C LEU A 104 4.57 4.06 3.76
N VAL A 105 4.01 2.97 4.28
CA VAL A 105 4.40 1.59 3.93
C VAL A 105 4.16 1.37 2.44
N ILE A 106 2.95 1.62 1.95
CA ILE A 106 2.61 1.44 0.53
C ILE A 106 3.36 2.43 -0.37
N HIS A 107 3.57 3.68 0.07
CA HIS A 107 4.39 4.62 -0.68
C HIS A 107 5.85 4.11 -0.84
N ASN A 108 6.42 3.47 0.18
CA ASN A 108 7.79 2.98 0.16
C ASN A 108 7.95 1.64 -0.58
N GLU A 109 7.07 0.66 -0.32
CA GLU A 109 7.20 -0.71 -0.83
C GLU A 109 6.29 -1.01 -2.04
N GLY A 110 5.26 -0.20 -2.27
CA GLY A 110 4.11 -0.58 -3.10
C GLY A 110 3.30 -1.68 -2.42
N GLY A 111 2.47 -2.37 -3.19
CA GLY A 111 1.81 -3.61 -2.80
C GLY A 111 0.38 -3.39 -2.36
N ILE A 112 -0.12 -4.30 -1.53
CA ILE A 112 -1.48 -4.34 -1.02
C ILE A 112 -1.43 -4.05 0.48
N TYR A 113 -2.23 -3.11 0.95
CA TYR A 113 -2.47 -2.91 2.37
C TYR A 113 -3.83 -3.48 2.76
N SER A 114 -3.90 -4.10 3.95
CA SER A 114 -5.13 -4.46 4.62
C SER A 114 -5.00 -4.23 6.12
N ASP A 115 -6.03 -3.68 6.75
CA ASP A 115 -6.15 -3.71 8.20
C ASP A 115 -6.23 -5.18 8.70
N LEU A 116 -5.86 -5.41 9.96
CA LEU A 116 -5.84 -6.76 10.55
C LEU A 116 -7.24 -7.35 10.78
N ASP A 117 -8.27 -6.52 10.91
CA ASP A 117 -9.66 -6.93 11.08
C ASP A 117 -10.42 -7.05 9.74
N VAL A 118 -9.75 -6.79 8.62
CA VAL A 118 -10.29 -6.98 7.27
C VAL A 118 -9.88 -8.35 6.76
N TYR A 119 -10.87 -9.23 6.53
CA TYR A 119 -10.64 -10.55 5.94
C TYR A 119 -10.46 -10.46 4.42
N PRO A 120 -9.61 -11.31 3.82
CA PRO A 120 -9.51 -11.39 2.37
C PRO A 120 -10.81 -11.99 1.79
N GLY A 121 -11.25 -11.45 0.65
CA GLY A 121 -12.40 -11.96 -0.10
C GLY A 121 -12.01 -13.16 -0.99
N SER A 122 -11.59 -12.88 -2.23
CA SER A 122 -11.07 -13.86 -3.19
C SER A 122 -9.68 -13.43 -3.66
N ALA A 123 -8.76 -14.40 -3.74
CA ALA A 123 -7.44 -14.18 -4.29
C ALA A 123 -7.51 -13.82 -5.78
N GLU A 124 -8.39 -14.49 -6.52
CA GLU A 124 -8.59 -14.30 -7.96
C GLU A 124 -9.09 -12.89 -8.27
N ASP A 125 -10.07 -12.39 -7.50
CA ASP A 125 -10.58 -11.03 -7.66
C ASP A 125 -9.51 -9.99 -7.34
N ILE A 126 -8.76 -10.18 -6.24
CA ILE A 126 -7.66 -9.28 -5.85
C ILE A 126 -6.56 -9.27 -6.90
N GLN A 127 -6.16 -10.44 -7.41
CA GLN A 127 -5.20 -10.58 -8.51
C GLN A 127 -5.71 -9.92 -9.79
N CYS A 128 -6.99 -10.10 -10.13
CA CYS A 128 -7.60 -9.47 -11.30
C CYS A 128 -7.43 -7.95 -11.25
N LEU A 129 -7.78 -7.35 -10.10
CA LEU A 129 -7.63 -5.91 -9.87
C LEU A 129 -6.19 -5.44 -9.96
N GLN A 130 -5.28 -6.20 -9.35
CA GLN A 130 -3.85 -5.90 -9.33
C GLN A 130 -3.24 -5.85 -10.75
N HIS A 131 -3.78 -6.65 -11.67
CA HIS A 131 -3.30 -6.73 -13.06
C HIS A 131 -4.00 -5.78 -14.04
N LEU A 132 -4.87 -4.88 -13.57
CA LEU A 132 -5.56 -3.90 -14.42
C LEU A 132 -4.65 -2.79 -14.98
N GLY A 133 -3.37 -2.74 -14.58
CA GLY A 133 -2.44 -1.67 -15.00
C GLY A 133 -2.80 -0.31 -14.40
N LEU A 134 -3.33 -0.32 -13.18
CA LEU A 134 -3.70 0.87 -12.42
C LEU A 134 -2.61 1.16 -11.38
N GLU A 135 -2.27 2.43 -11.21
CA GLU A 135 -1.24 2.83 -10.25
C GLU A 135 -1.71 2.70 -8.81
N ALA A 136 -3.00 2.93 -8.55
CA ALA A 136 -3.58 2.75 -7.23
C ALA A 136 -5.07 2.38 -7.30
N ILE A 137 -5.52 1.56 -6.35
CA ILE A 137 -6.90 1.09 -6.21
C ILE A 137 -7.29 1.20 -4.73
N PHE A 138 -8.37 1.93 -4.44
CA PHE A 138 -8.91 2.12 -3.10
C PHE A 138 -10.31 1.51 -2.97
N SER A 139 -10.60 0.94 -1.81
CA SER A 139 -11.95 0.48 -1.50
C SER A 139 -12.91 1.67 -1.30
N PRO A 140 -14.18 1.54 -1.69
CA PRO A 140 -15.19 2.54 -1.38
C PRO A 140 -15.59 2.45 0.10
N THR A 141 -16.05 3.55 0.69
CA THR A 141 -16.74 3.50 1.98
C THR A 141 -18.16 2.96 1.83
N SER A 142 -18.65 2.21 2.82
CA SER A 142 -20.02 1.69 2.80
C SER A 142 -21.05 2.83 2.80
N GLY A 143 -21.95 2.82 1.82
CA GLY A 143 -23.12 3.71 1.79
C GLY A 143 -22.85 5.19 1.49
N THR A 144 -21.63 5.57 1.10
CA THR A 144 -21.29 6.95 0.72
C THR A 144 -20.38 6.98 -0.53
N LEU A 145 -20.15 8.16 -1.11
CA LEU A 145 -19.24 8.36 -2.25
C LEU A 145 -17.76 8.51 -1.82
N GLY A 146 -17.40 8.03 -0.63
CA GLY A 146 -16.06 8.16 -0.05
C GLY A 146 -15.12 7.02 -0.42
N LEU A 147 -13.85 7.21 -0.11
CA LEU A 147 -12.80 6.20 -0.22
C LEU A 147 -12.33 5.81 1.17
N SER A 148 -12.06 4.53 1.35
CA SER A 148 -11.49 3.98 2.57
C SER A 148 -10.04 3.58 2.33
N ASN A 149 -9.25 3.60 3.40
CA ASN A 149 -7.87 3.15 3.42
C ASN A 149 -7.67 1.88 4.28
N HIS A 150 -8.76 1.23 4.70
CA HIS A 150 -8.70 -0.08 5.37
C HIS A 150 -8.23 -1.23 4.47
N PHE A 151 -8.33 -1.04 3.14
CA PHE A 151 -7.83 -1.91 2.09
C PHE A 151 -7.56 -1.07 0.84
N PHE A 152 -6.35 -1.13 0.34
CA PHE A 152 -5.98 -0.48 -0.92
C PHE A 152 -4.71 -1.12 -1.46
N MET A 153 -4.42 -0.88 -2.74
CA MET A 153 -3.21 -1.37 -3.35
C MET A 153 -2.64 -0.32 -4.28
N ALA A 154 -1.31 -0.24 -4.38
CA ALA A 154 -0.66 0.71 -5.26
C ALA A 154 0.70 0.23 -5.73
N GLU A 155 1.14 0.78 -6.85
CA GLU A 155 2.49 0.62 -7.34
C GLU A 155 3.48 1.29 -6.38
N ARG A 156 4.72 0.82 -6.44
CA ARG A 156 5.81 1.50 -5.75
C ARG A 156 6.13 2.78 -6.49
N LEU A 157 5.89 3.93 -5.86
CA LEU A 157 6.30 5.21 -6.40
C LEU A 157 7.84 5.32 -6.35
N LEU A 158 8.47 5.26 -7.52
CA LEU A 158 9.87 5.64 -7.64
C LEU A 158 9.97 7.14 -7.41
N VAL A 159 10.58 7.55 -6.30
CA VAL A 159 10.91 8.95 -6.06
C VAL A 159 11.92 9.36 -7.13
N TYR A 160 11.47 10.09 -8.14
CA TYR A 160 12.38 10.85 -9.00
C TYR A 160 13.01 11.94 -8.13
N GLY A 161 14.25 11.69 -7.68
CA GLY A 161 15.07 12.71 -7.04
C GLY A 161 15.52 13.77 -8.05
N PRO A 162 15.88 14.98 -7.60
CA PRO A 162 16.37 16.06 -8.46
C PRO A 162 17.76 15.81 -9.09
N ASP A 163 18.37 14.64 -8.90
CA ASP A 163 19.77 14.37 -9.27
C ASP A 163 19.97 13.81 -10.69
N ASN A 164 18.91 13.66 -11.49
CA ASN A 164 19.06 13.39 -12.94
C ASN A 164 19.30 14.70 -13.69
N VAL A 165 20.42 15.36 -13.40
CA VAL A 165 21.05 16.25 -14.37
C VAL A 165 21.87 15.34 -15.28
N ASP A 166 21.34 15.05 -16.46
CA ASP A 166 22.11 14.47 -17.55
C ASP A 166 23.32 15.38 -17.81
N GLY A 167 24.47 14.97 -17.27
CA GLY A 167 25.78 15.48 -17.64
C GLY A 167 26.10 15.01 -19.05
N GLY A 168 25.46 15.60 -20.05
CA GLY A 168 25.86 15.54 -21.45
C GLY A 168 26.79 16.71 -21.76
N ALA A 169 28.09 16.45 -21.71
CA ALA A 169 29.09 17.21 -22.44
C ALA A 169 29.25 16.61 -23.85
#